data_AF-A0A932V5G5-F1
#
_entry.id   AF-A0A932V5G5-F1
#
_cell.length_a   1.000
_cell.length_b   1.000
_cell.length_c   1.000
_cell.angle_alpha   90.00
_cell.angle_beta   90.00
_cell.angle_gamma   90.00
#
_symmetry.space_group_name_H-M   'P 1'
#
loop_
_entity.id
_entity.type
_entity.pdbx_description
1 polymer ?
#
loop_
_entity_poly.entity_id
_entity_poly.type
_entity_poly.pdbx_seq_one_letter_code
_entity_poly.pdbx_strand_id
1 'polypeptide(L)'
;MRRIVLAVTAENADAILSGSRRFDHRTHAPKELPARAYLAVGRSGVVGECELGVPERKTEEGWALPVSKVKRYKKPREIAEYGLKKTPRSFQYVEG
;
A
#
# COMPACT_ATOMS: atom_id res chain seq x y z
N MET A 1 -10.86 8.70 6.89
CA MET A 1 -10.09 7.45 6.66
C MET A 1 -8.62 7.77 6.77
N ARG A 2 -7.83 6.93 7.46
CA ARG A 2 -6.37 7.15 7.53
C ARG A 2 -5.70 6.94 6.19
N ARG A 3 -4.55 7.58 6.01
CA ARG A 3 -3.73 7.51 4.81
C ARG A 3 -2.37 6.98 5.21
N ILE A 4 -1.88 6.03 4.43
CA ILE A 4 -0.57 5.43 4.60
C ILE A 4 0.17 5.43 3.27
N VAL A 5 1.48 5.62 3.32
CA VAL A 5 2.36 5.19 2.25
C VAL A 5 2.79 3.77 2.57
N LEU A 6 2.38 2.83 1.72
CA LEU A 6 2.65 1.41 1.86
C LEU A 6 3.82 1.04 0.95
N ALA A 7 4.93 0.57 1.54
CA ALA A 7 6.04 0.06 0.76
C ALA A 7 5.74 -1.35 0.26
N VAL A 8 5.84 -1.54 -1.05
CA VAL A 8 5.58 -2.81 -1.75
C VAL A 8 6.65 -3.04 -2.81
N THR A 9 6.85 -4.30 -3.20
CA THR A 9 7.69 -4.64 -4.35
C THR A 9 6.99 -4.21 -5.64
N ALA A 10 7.75 -4.06 -6.73
CA ALA A 10 7.18 -3.73 -8.04
C ALA A 10 6.16 -4.79 -8.50
N GLU A 11 6.47 -6.07 -8.29
CA GLU A 11 5.58 -7.19 -8.62
C GLU A 11 4.27 -7.14 -7.83
N ASN A 12 4.33 -6.92 -6.51
CA ASN A 12 3.12 -6.81 -5.69
C ASN A 12 2.29 -5.58 -6.05
N ALA A 13 2.95 -4.46 -6.34
CA ALA A 13 2.25 -3.26 -6.81
C ALA A 13 1.53 -3.52 -8.14
N ASP A 14 2.18 -4.18 -9.10
CA ASP A 14 1.55 -4.51 -10.38
C ASP A 14 0.38 -5.49 -10.20
N ALA A 15 0.56 -6.52 -9.38
CA ALA A 15 -0.49 -7.50 -9.08
C ALA A 15 -1.71 -6.87 -8.39
N ILE A 16 -1.49 -5.94 -7.44
CA ILE A 16 -2.56 -5.18 -6.80
C ILE A 16 -3.25 -4.28 -7.83
N LEU A 17 -2.47 -3.49 -8.57
CA LEU A 17 -3.00 -2.48 -9.48
C LEU A 17 -3.63 -3.06 -10.76
N SER A 18 -3.33 -4.32 -11.10
CA SER A 18 -4.01 -5.08 -12.16
C SER A 18 -5.26 -5.80 -11.66
N GLY A 19 -5.50 -5.85 -10.34
CA GLY A 19 -6.59 -6.59 -9.73
C GLY A 19 -6.35 -8.10 -9.58
N SER A 20 -5.20 -8.60 -10.05
CA SER A 20 -4.80 -10.01 -9.92
C SER A 20 -4.59 -10.42 -8.45
N ARG A 21 -4.20 -9.46 -7.59
CA ARG A 21 -4.01 -9.66 -6.15
C ARG A 21 -5.07 -8.91 -5.35
N ARG A 22 -5.94 -9.68 -4.70
CA ARG A 22 -7.05 -9.15 -3.86
C ARG A 22 -6.67 -8.93 -2.39
N PHE A 23 -5.49 -9.38 -1.98
CA PHE A 23 -5.01 -9.30 -0.59
C PHE A 23 -3.55 -8.85 -0.51
N ASP A 24 -3.26 -7.87 0.33
CA ASP A 24 -1.90 -7.57 0.79
C ASP A 24 -1.63 -8.40 2.05
N HIS A 25 -0.53 -9.17 2.07
CA HIS A 25 -0.16 -9.96 3.25
C HIS A 25 0.89 -9.20 4.07
N ARG A 26 0.65 -9.04 5.37
CA ARG A 26 1.55 -8.35 6.30
C ARG A 26 1.74 -9.10 7.59
N THR A 27 2.98 -9.39 7.95
CA THR A 27 3.32 -9.86 9.31
C THR A 27 2.89 -8.83 10.37
N HIS A 28 3.11 -7.54 10.10
CA HIS A 28 2.72 -6.43 10.96
C HIS A 28 1.75 -5.52 10.20
N ALA A 29 0.45 -5.73 10.40
CA ALA A 29 -0.61 -4.94 9.79
C ALA A 29 -0.64 -3.50 10.37
N PRO A 30 -1.06 -2.49 9.58
CA PRO A 30 -1.39 -1.17 10.11
C PRO A 30 -2.46 -1.27 11.21
N LYS A 31 -2.30 -0.49 12.28
CA LYS A 31 -3.24 -0.49 13.41
C LYS A 31 -4.55 0.26 13.10
N GLU A 32 -4.48 1.27 12.23
CA GLU A 32 -5.63 2.10 11.84
C GLU A 32 -6.10 1.65 10.45
N LEU A 33 -7.05 0.72 10.42
CA LEU A 33 -7.69 0.19 9.21
C LEU A 33 -9.22 0.34 9.32
N PRO A 34 -9.95 0.53 8.20
CA PRO A 34 -9.45 0.64 6.83
C PRO A 34 -8.65 1.92 6.57
N ALA A 35 -7.71 1.87 5.63
CA ALA A 35 -6.85 2.98 5.26
C ALA A 35 -6.65 3.10 3.76
N ARG A 36 -6.43 4.32 3.27
CA ARG A 36 -5.98 4.59 1.91
C ARG A 36 -4.49 4.33 1.85
N ALA A 37 -4.07 3.40 1.02
CA ALA A 37 -2.68 3.02 0.84
C ALA A 37 -2.14 3.57 -0.48
N TYR A 38 -1.12 4.41 -0.38
CA TYR A 38 -0.30 4.86 -1.50
C TYR A 38 0.84 3.87 -1.72
N LEU A 39 0.84 3.18 -2.85
CA LEU A 39 1.76 2.07 -3.14
C LEU A 39 3.13 2.61 -3.57
N ALA A 40 4.07 2.63 -2.65
CA ALA A 40 5.45 3.05 -2.88
C ALA A 40 6.34 1.88 -3.28
N VAL A 41 7.01 2.00 -4.43
CA VAL A 41 7.93 1.00 -4.96
C VAL A 41 9.34 1.57 -4.96
N GLY A 42 10.19 1.05 -4.06
CA GLY A 42 11.63 1.33 -4.02
C GLY A 42 12.01 2.78 -4.34
N ARG A 43 12.81 2.97 -5.39
CA ARG A 43 13.22 4.28 -5.93
C ARG A 43 12.25 4.85 -6.98
N SER A 44 11.26 4.08 -7.41
CA SER A 44 10.30 4.48 -8.45
C SER A 44 9.25 5.45 -7.92
N GLY A 45 9.06 5.52 -6.61
CA GLY A 45 8.06 6.39 -5.98
C GLY A 45 6.70 5.70 -5.85
N VAL A 46 5.63 6.50 -5.78
CA VAL A 46 4.26 6.02 -5.61
C VAL A 46 3.63 5.75 -6.97
N VAL A 47 3.34 4.49 -7.26
CA VAL A 47 2.86 4.04 -8.58
C VAL A 47 1.34 3.94 -8.69
N GLY A 48 0.64 4.04 -7.57
CA GLY A 48 -0.81 3.99 -7.50
C GLY A 48 -1.31 4.00 -6.08
N GLU A 49 -2.60 3.73 -5.94
CA GLU A 49 -3.28 3.70 -4.65
C GLU A 49 -4.36 2.63 -4.60
N CYS A 50 -4.69 2.21 -3.38
CA CYS A 50 -5.82 1.34 -3.10
C CYS A 50 -6.38 1.61 -1.69
N GLU A 51 -7.51 0.99 -1.38
CA GLU A 51 -8.07 0.93 -0.03
C GLU A 51 -7.71 -0.43 0.58
N LEU A 52 -7.00 -0.40 1.72
CA LEU A 52 -6.75 -1.57 2.55
C LEU A 52 -7.87 -1.69 3.58
N GLY A 53 -8.54 -2.84 3.60
CA GLY A 53 -9.53 -3.17 4.62
C GLY A 53 -8.91 -3.73 5.90
N VAL A 54 -9.78 -4.10 6.83
CA VAL A 54 -9.39 -4.72 8.10
C VAL A 54 -8.84 -6.14 7.87
N PRO A 55 -7.90 -6.63 8.70
CA PRO A 55 -7.36 -7.97 8.56
C PRO A 55 -8.46 -9.02 8.68
N GLU A 56 -8.63 -9.88 7.67
CA GLU A 56 -9.69 -10.91 7.68
C GLU A 56 -9.20 -12.23 8.28
N ARG A 57 -7.98 -12.66 7.94
CA ARG A 57 -7.41 -13.93 8.38
C ARG A 57 -5.90 -13.87 8.49
N LYS A 58 -5.31 -14.75 9.30
CA LYS A 58 -3.86 -14.95 9.41
C LYS A 58 -3.45 -16.15 8.54
N THR A 59 -2.48 -15.94 7.65
CA THR A 59 -1.86 -16.95 6.80
C THR A 59 -0.40 -17.15 7.21
N GLU A 60 0.29 -18.10 6.58
CA GLU A 60 1.74 -18.28 6.74
C GLU A 60 2.55 -17.03 6.33
N GLU A 61 2.01 -16.24 5.39
CA GLU A 61 2.62 -14.98 4.92
C GLU A 61 2.28 -13.76 5.82
N GLY A 62 1.36 -13.92 6.78
CA GLY A 62 0.91 -12.87 7.70
C GLY A 62 -0.60 -12.59 7.63
N TRP A 63 -1.02 -11.42 8.10
CA TRP A 63 -2.41 -11.00 8.03
C TRP A 63 -2.80 -10.66 6.59
N ALA A 64 -3.92 -11.22 6.11
CA ALA A 64 -4.51 -10.90 4.83
C ALA A 64 -5.39 -9.66 4.94
N LEU A 65 -4.94 -8.56 4.33
CA LEU A 65 -5.68 -7.31 4.23
C LEU A 65 -6.37 -7.25 2.86
N PRO A 66 -7.71 -7.18 2.80
CA PRO A 66 -8.42 -7.09 1.54
C PRO A 66 -8.12 -5.76 0.87
N VAL A 67 -7.90 -5.81 -0.44
CA VAL A 67 -7.57 -4.66 -1.27
C VAL A 67 -8.75 -4.31 -2.17
N SER A 68 -9.14 -3.04 -2.19
CA SER A 68 -10.22 -2.54 -3.03
C SER A 68 -9.89 -1.15 -3.60
N LYS A 69 -10.77 -0.63 -4.46
CA LYS A 69 -10.68 0.72 -5.07
C LYS A 69 -9.29 1.03 -5.65
N VAL A 70 -8.74 0.07 -6.39
CA VAL A 70 -7.41 0.19 -6.98
C VAL A 70 -7.37 1.29 -8.04
N LYS A 71 -6.31 2.07 -8.04
CA LYS A 71 -6.09 3.13 -9.02
C LYS A 71 -4.60 3.23 -9.36
N ARG A 72 -4.28 2.83 -10.58
CA ARG A 72 -2.93 2.96 -11.16
C ARG A 72 -2.70 4.41 -11.62
N TYR A 73 -1.53 4.95 -11.32
CA TYR A 73 -1.16 6.27 -11.82
C TYR A 73 -0.51 6.16 -13.20
N LYS A 74 -0.75 7.16 -14.05
CA LYS A 74 -0.12 7.23 -15.39
C LYS A 74 1.40 7.43 -15.30
N LYS A 75 1.85 8.18 -14.31
CA LYS A 75 3.26 8.39 -13.96
C LYS A 75 3.43 8.19 -12.46
N PRO A 76 4.53 7.58 -12.02
CA PRO A 76 4.85 7.52 -10.59
C PRO A 76 4.92 8.92 -10.00
N ARG A 77 4.42 9.06 -8.78
CA ARG A 77 4.49 10.28 -7.96
C ARG A 77 5.68 10.22 -7.02
N GLU A 78 6.25 11.36 -6.69
CA GLU A 78 7.38 11.42 -5.77
C GLU A 78 6.92 11.16 -4.34
N ILE A 79 7.79 10.50 -3.55
CA ILE A 79 7.50 10.20 -2.14
C ILE A 79 7.38 11.50 -1.32
N ALA A 80 8.08 12.56 -1.76
CA ALA A 80 8.02 13.88 -1.15
C ALA A 80 6.63 14.52 -1.23
N GLU A 81 5.81 14.20 -2.24
CA GLU A 81 4.42 14.68 -2.34
C GLU A 81 3.53 14.20 -1.19
N TYR A 82 3.96 13.16 -0.46
CA TYR A 82 3.26 12.58 0.68
C TYR A 82 3.91 12.96 2.02
N GLY A 83 4.78 13.98 2.04
CA GLY A 83 5.47 14.45 3.25
C GLY A 83 6.60 13.53 3.73
N LEU A 84 7.07 12.61 2.88
CA LEU A 84 8.10 11.64 3.21
C LEU A 84 9.42 11.94 2.48
N LYS A 85 10.55 11.80 3.19
CA LYS A 85 11.89 11.98 2.59
C LYS A 85 12.38 10.76 1.80
N LYS A 86 11.86 9.58 2.14
CA LYS A 86 12.24 8.30 1.53
C LYS A 86 11.12 7.27 1.69
N THR A 87 11.13 6.24 0.85
CA THR A 87 10.20 5.12 0.93
C THR A 87 10.32 4.43 2.30
N PRO A 88 9.19 4.18 3.00
CA PRO A 88 9.22 3.49 4.29
C PRO A 88 9.64 2.02 4.13
N ARG A 89 10.02 1.35 5.23
CA ARG A 89 10.37 -0.08 5.19
C ARG A 89 9.16 -1.02 5.12
N SER A 90 8.01 -0.60 5.66
CA SER A 90 6.77 -1.37 5.62
C SER A 90 5.61 -0.45 5.26
N PHE A 91 5.25 0.47 6.14
CA PHE A 91 4.30 1.53 5.88
C PHE A 91 4.61 2.73 6.78
N GLN A 92 4.06 3.90 6.43
CA GLN A 92 4.09 5.08 7.28
C GLN A 92 2.79 5.85 7.14
N TYR A 93 2.22 6.31 8.26
CA TYR A 93 1.07 7.20 8.24
C TYR A 93 1.46 8.57 7.71
N VAL A 94 0.59 9.14 6.90
CA VAL A 94 0.77 10.46 6.31
C VAL A 94 -0.49 11.28 6.51
N GLU A 95 -0.30 12.59 6.65
CA GLU A 95 -1.40 13.54 6.57
C GLU A 95 -1.78 13.75 5.12
N GLY A 96 -3.03 14.14 4.86
CA GLY A 96 -3.46 14.50 3.51
C GLY A 96 -4.91 14.89 3.44
#